data_AF-A0A8J2QUP3-F1
#
_entry.id   AF-A0A8J2QUP3-F1
#
_cell.length_a   1.000
_cell.length_b   1.000
_cell.length_c   1.000
_cell.angle_alpha   90.00
_cell.angle_beta   90.00
_cell.angle_gamma   90.00
#
_symmetry.space_group_name_H-M   'P 1'
#
loop_
_entity.id
_entity.type
_entity.pdbx_description
1 polymer ?
#
loop_
_entity_poly.entity_id
_entity_poly.type
_entity_poly.pdbx_seq_one_letter_code
_entity_poly.pdbx_strand_id
1 'polypeptide(L)'
;MAFQYTNAEYLDMVYAYARANESLRGAINLYREMFPNRRVPTASVILNANQRLRDFGQFRVPTHAQGNVLCMLQCMSTERS
;
A
#
# COMPACT_ATOMS: atom_id res chain seq x y z
N MET A 1 -10.42 -15.93 -5.10
CA MET A 1 -9.14 -16.33 -4.48
C MET A 1 -8.38 -15.07 -4.11
N ALA A 2 -8.26 -14.76 -2.82
CA ALA A 2 -7.50 -13.59 -2.36
C ALA A 2 -6.01 -13.97 -2.33
N PHE A 3 -5.24 -13.49 -3.30
CA PHE A 3 -3.79 -13.52 -3.19
C PHE A 3 -3.40 -12.65 -1.99
N GLN A 4 -2.78 -13.27 -0.98
CA GLN A 4 -2.35 -12.56 0.22
C GLN A 4 -1.04 -11.85 -0.10
N TYR A 5 -1.07 -10.52 -0.08
CA TYR A 5 0.14 -9.70 -0.10
C TYR A 5 0.57 -9.41 1.33
N THR A 6 1.87 -9.23 1.55
CA THR A 6 2.40 -8.80 2.84
C THR A 6 2.11 -7.32 3.10
N ASN A 7 2.16 -6.89 4.35
CA ASN A 7 1.98 -5.47 4.69
C ASN A 7 3.04 -4.58 4.01
N ALA A 8 4.28 -5.08 3.87
CA ALA A 8 5.33 -4.39 3.13
C ALA A 8 4.94 -4.18 1.65
N GLU A 9 4.42 -5.22 1.00
CA GLU A 9 3.95 -5.09 -0.39
C GLU A 9 2.75 -4.13 -0.51
N TYR A 10 1.83 -4.12 0.46
CA TYR A 10 0.73 -3.16 0.47
C TYR A 10 1.22 -1.71 0.66
N LEU A 11 2.23 -1.49 1.49
CA LEU A 11 2.88 -0.18 1.64
C LEU A 11 3.52 0.28 0.34
N ASP A 12 4.27 -0.61 -0.32
CA ASP A 12 4.92 -0.31 -1.60
C ASP A 12 3.89 0.02 -2.69
N MET A 13 2.71 -0.63 -2.67
CA MET A 13 1.60 -0.33 -3.57
C MET A 13 1.00 1.06 -3.32
N VAL A 14 0.78 1.41 -2.05
CA VAL A 14 0.29 2.74 -1.68
C VAL A 14 1.32 3.81 -2.02
N TYR A 15 2.60 3.54 -1.79
CA TYR A 15 3.69 4.44 -2.16
C TYR A 15 3.72 4.70 -3.66
N ALA A 16 3.65 3.65 -4.48
CA ALA A 16 3.58 3.78 -5.94
C ALA A 16 2.33 4.57 -6.38
N TYR A 17 1.19 4.36 -5.71
CA TYR A 17 -0.05 5.08 -6.01
C TYR A 17 0.01 6.57 -5.65
N ALA A 18 0.57 6.90 -4.49
CA ALA A 18 0.79 8.28 -4.07
C ALA A 18 1.74 9.00 -5.03
N ARG A 19 2.83 8.33 -5.44
CA ARG A 19 3.81 8.87 -6.40
C ARG A 19 3.25 9.00 -7.82
N ALA A 20 2.26 8.20 -8.18
CA ALA A 20 1.55 8.26 -9.45
C ALA A 20 0.44 9.34 -9.49
N ASN A 21 0.32 10.18 -8.46
CA ASN A 21 -0.71 11.22 -8.35
C ASN A 21 -2.13 10.67 -8.57
N GLU A 22 -2.47 9.60 -7.84
CA GLU A 22 -3.78 8.91 -7.88
C GLU A 22 -4.12 8.19 -9.20
N SER A 23 -3.18 8.09 -10.15
CA SER A 23 -3.36 7.30 -11.37
C SER A 23 -3.06 5.82 -11.14
N LEU A 24 -4.07 4.95 -11.28
CA LEU A 24 -3.91 3.49 -11.12
C LEU A 24 -2.98 2.89 -12.19
N ARG A 25 -3.08 3.37 -13.44
CA ARG A 25 -2.18 2.93 -14.52
C ARG A 25 -0.75 3.37 -14.29
N GLY A 26 -0.56 4.62 -13.85
CA GLY A 26 0.76 5.14 -13.47
C GLY A 26 1.35 4.35 -12.31
N ALA A 27 0.54 4.04 -11.29
CA ALA A 27 0.96 3.29 -10.12
C ALA A 27 1.41 1.87 -10.48
N ILE A 28 0.70 1.19 -11.38
CA ILE A 28 1.08 -0.15 -11.87
C ILE A 28 2.42 -0.10 -12.61
N ASN A 29 2.60 0.87 -13.50
CA ASN A 29 3.85 1.01 -14.26
C ASN A 29 5.02 1.33 -13.32
N LEU A 30 4.85 2.30 -12.41
CA LEU A 30 5.85 2.64 -11.40
C LEU A 30 6.17 1.44 -10.49
N TYR A 31 5.16 0.67 -10.08
CA TYR A 31 5.40 -0.53 -9.26
C TYR A 31 6.21 -1.58 -10.01
N ARG A 32 5.95 -1.76 -11.32
CA ARG A 32 6.74 -2.66 -12.18
C ARG A 32 8.19 -2.20 -12.34
N GLU A 33 8.40 -0.89 -12.50
CA GLU A 33 9.73 -0.31 -12.64
C GLU A 33 10.53 -0.39 -11.34
N MET A 34 9.90 -0.12 -10.20
CA MET A 34 10.54 -0.18 -8.87
C MET A 34 10.81 -1.62 -8.41
N PHE A 35 9.92 -2.56 -8.72
CA PHE A 35 10.00 -3.94 -8.25
C PHE A 35 9.84 -4.96 -9.40
N PRO A 36 10.83 -5.08 -10.30
CA PRO A 36 10.74 -5.96 -11.46
C PRO A 36 10.62 -7.45 -11.10
N ASN A 37 11.14 -7.85 -9.94
CA ASN A 37 11.11 -9.24 -9.46
C ASN A 37 9.83 -9.60 -8.68
N ARG A 38 8.91 -8.64 -8.48
CA ARG A 38 7.67 -8.88 -7.72
C ARG A 38 6.48 -9.03 -8.65
N ARG A 39 5.43 -9.65 -8.13
CA ARG A 39 4.17 -9.78 -8.85
C ARG A 39 3.49 -8.41 -8.97
N VAL A 40 3.10 -8.08 -10.19
CA VAL A 40 2.37 -6.85 -10.47
C VAL A 40 0.96 -6.92 -9.87
N PRO A 41 0.59 -6.00 -8.96
CA PRO A 41 -0.76 -5.94 -8.41
C PRO A 41 -1.75 -5.44 -9.46
N THR A 42 -3.00 -5.88 -9.35
CA THR A 42 -4.09 -5.34 -10.17
C THR A 42 -4.57 -4.00 -9.62
N ALA A 43 -5.19 -3.19 -10.47
CA ALA A 43 -5.73 -1.89 -10.08
C ALA A 43 -6.67 -1.97 -8.87
N SER A 44 -7.49 -3.03 -8.79
CA SER A 44 -8.40 -3.28 -7.67
C SER A 44 -7.68 -3.53 -6.34
N VAL A 45 -6.51 -4.17 -6.37
CA VAL A 45 -5.71 -4.42 -5.15
C VAL A 45 -5.13 -3.12 -4.63
N ILE A 46 -4.57 -2.29 -5.52
CA ILE A 46 -4.04 -0.96 -5.17
C ILE A 46 -5.16 -0.08 -4.61
N LEU A 47 -6.32 -0.04 -5.27
CA LEU A 47 -7.48 0.74 -4.81
C LEU A 47 -7.95 0.29 -3.43
N ASN A 48 -8.10 -1.02 -3.21
CA ASN A 48 -8.54 -1.58 -1.94
C ASN A 48 -7.52 -1.31 -0.82
N ALA A 49 -6.22 -1.38 -1.12
CA ALA A 49 -5.16 -1.03 -0.17
C ALA A 49 -5.24 0.44 0.26
N ASN A 50 -5.46 1.36 -0.69
CA ASN A 50 -5.63 2.78 -0.42
C ASN A 50 -6.93 3.08 0.34
N GLN A 51 -8.04 2.46 -0.06
CA GLN A 51 -9.33 2.63 0.61
C GLN A 51 -9.24 2.16 2.07
N ARG A 52 -8.62 1.01 2.32
CA ARG A 52 -8.37 0.51 3.68
C ARG A 52 -7.49 1.44 4.50
N LEU A 53 -6.46 2.03 3.90
CA LEU A 53 -5.62 3.01 4.57
C LEU A 53 -6.41 4.27 4.94
N ARG A 54 -7.31 4.74 4.07
CA ARG A 54 -8.19 5.88 4.36
C ARG A 54 -9.23 5.57 5.43
N ASP A 55 -9.84 4.39 5.39
CA ASP A 55 -10.94 4.02 6.28
C ASP A 55 -10.45 3.63 7.69
N PHE A 56 -9.29 2.98 7.80
CA PHE A 56 -8.82 2.39 9.06
C PHE A 56 -7.46 2.88 9.53
N GLY A 57 -6.69 3.62 8.71
CA GLY A 57 -5.35 4.09 9.05
C GLY A 57 -4.30 2.98 9.20
N GLN A 58 -4.62 1.73 8.81
CA GLN A 58 -3.74 0.58 9.00
C GLN A 58 -3.91 -0.48 7.90
N PHE A 59 -2.82 -1.19 7.59
CA PHE A 59 -2.84 -2.39 6.76
C PHE A 59 -3.11 -3.61 7.66
N ARG A 60 -4.26 -4.26 7.50
CA ARG A 60 -4.53 -5.50 8.24
C ARG A 60 -3.57 -6.60 7.82
N VAL A 61 -2.72 -7.03 8.76
CA VAL A 61 -2.05 -8.34 8.74
C VAL A 61 -3.12 -9.44 8.83
N PRO A 62 -2.99 -10.57 8.13
CA PRO A 62 -3.75 -11.77 8.48
C PRO A 62 -3.39 -12.21 9.90
N THR A 63 -4.40 -12.66 10.64
CA THR A 63 -4.46 -12.91 12.11
C THR A 63 -3.53 -14.02 12.64
N HIS A 64 -2.41 -14.32 11.98
CA HIS A 64 -1.41 -15.30 12.44
C HIS A 64 -0.03 -14.72 12.77
N ALA A 65 0.14 -13.40 12.80
CA ALA A 65 1.33 -12.76 13.32
C ALA A 65 0.93 -11.71 14.37
N GLN A 66 0.81 -12.15 15.62
CA GLN A 66 0.71 -11.27 16.78
C GLN A 66 2.06 -10.56 16.95
N GLY A 67 2.06 -9.23 16.93
CA GLY A 67 3.25 -8.43 17.18
C GLY A 67 3.07 -6.97 16.77
N ASN A 68 2.56 -6.16 17.71
CA ASN A 68 2.59 -4.69 17.79
C ASN A 68 2.78 -3.87 16.49
N VAL A 69 1.71 -3.25 16.01
CA VAL A 69 1.75 -2.18 14.98
C VAL A 69 1.24 -0.87 15.57
N LEU A 70 2.16 -0.10 16.14
CA LEU A 70 2.02 1.32 16.46
C LEU A 70 3.28 2.02 15.95
N CYS A 71 3.34 2.43 14.66
CA CYS A 71 4.42 3.35 14.23
C CYS A 71 4.31 4.01 12.83
N MET A 72 3.13 4.28 12.25
CA MET A 72 3.11 5.04 10.97
C MET A 72 2.13 6.21 10.87
N LEU A 73 1.32 6.47 11.88
CA LEU A 73 0.40 7.62 11.87
C LEU A 73 1.08 8.97 12.17
N GLN A 74 2.40 9.00 12.43
CA GLN A 74 3.09 10.24 12.81
C GLN A 74 3.89 10.91 11.69
N CYS A 75 4.13 10.24 10.56
CA CYS A 75 5.00 10.80 9.51
C CYS A 75 4.28 11.65 8.45
N MET A 76 2.95 11.56 8.30
CA MET A 76 2.23 12.29 7.23
C MET A 76 1.54 13.58 7.69
N SER A 77 1.58 13.93 8.98
CA SER A 77 0.89 15.10 9.53
C SER A 77 1.77 16.34 9.74
N THR A 78 3.06 16.30 9.35
CA THR A 78 4.03 17.37 9.66
C THR A 78 4.52 18.16 8.44
N GLU A 79 3.85 18.05 7.27
CA GLU A 79 4.24 18.80 6.05
C GLU A 79 3.14 19.75 5.52
N ARG A 80 2.27 20.23 6.40
CA ARG A 80 1.47 21.45 6.12
C ARG A 80 1.55 22.39 7.32
N SER A 81 2.60 23.21 7.35
CA SER A 81 2.59 24.49 8.05
C SER A 81 3.31 25.54 7.23
#